data_AF-A0A9E2VWW4-F1
#
_entry.id   AF-A0A9E2VWW4-F1
#
_cell.length_a   1.000
_cell.length_b   1.000
_cell.length_c   1.000
_cell.angle_alpha   90.00
_cell.angle_beta   90.00
_cell.angle_gamma   90.00
#
_symmetry.space_group_name_H-M   'P 1'
#
loop_
_entity.id
_entity.type
_entity.pdbx_description
1 polymer ?
#
loop_
_entity_poly.entity_id
_entity_poly.type
_entity_poly.pdbx_seq_one_letter_code
_entity_poly.pdbx_strand_id
1 'polypeptide(L)'
;MPLTYLCEETPVALTQKFYFGLTWGLGIEDDLVKVTHDFLEQTMRYWRTWVKNCSVPLLHQQEVIRSALALKLHCFEDTGAILAAVTTSLPEQPGGTRNWDYRCCWLRDAYFALTAFHNLGHFEEMEAF
;
A
#
# COMPACT_ATOMS: atom_id res chain seq x y z
N MET A 1 11.34 4.02 -23.62
CA MET A 1 10.29 4.38 -24.59
C MET A 1 10.09 5.89 -24.50
N PRO A 2 10.13 6.64 -25.61
CA PRO A 2 9.84 8.07 -25.56
C PRO A 2 8.40 8.32 -25.07
N LEU A 3 8.17 9.41 -24.32
CA LEU A 3 6.84 9.78 -23.84
C LEU A 3 5.85 9.97 -25.00
N THR A 4 6.34 10.41 -26.17
CA THR A 4 5.55 10.60 -27.39
C THR A 4 4.76 9.35 -27.80
N TYR A 5 5.34 8.17 -27.62
CA TYR A 5 4.65 6.90 -27.96
C TYR A 5 3.42 6.66 -27.07
N LEU A 6 3.48 7.10 -25.81
CA LEU A 6 2.34 7.03 -24.90
C LEU A 6 1.26 8.05 -25.31
N CYS A 7 1.67 9.27 -25.68
CA CYS A 7 0.75 10.33 -26.12
C CYS A 7 0.04 10.00 -27.44
N GLU A 8 0.72 9.28 -28.34
CA GLU A 8 0.20 8.90 -29.66
C GLU A 8 -0.42 7.49 -29.68
N GLU A 9 -0.59 6.85 -28.51
CA GLU A 9 -1.13 5.49 -28.37
C GLU A 9 -0.50 4.46 -29.32
N THR A 10 0.80 4.61 -29.58
CA THR A 10 1.49 3.80 -30.58
C THR A 10 1.72 2.39 -30.04
N PRO A 11 1.28 1.33 -30.74
CA PRO A 11 1.54 -0.05 -30.33
C PRO A 11 3.03 -0.37 -30.32
N VAL A 12 3.51 -1.03 -29.26
CA VAL A 12 4.91 -1.45 -29.12
C VAL A 12 4.99 -2.94 -28.82
N ALA A 13 5.85 -3.66 -29.55
CA ALA A 13 6.15 -5.05 -29.26
C ALA A 13 7.08 -5.16 -28.03
N LEU A 14 6.69 -5.97 -27.04
CA LEU A 14 7.46 -6.21 -25.83
C LEU A 14 8.55 -7.27 -26.06
N THR A 15 9.62 -6.89 -26.76
CA THR A 15 10.76 -7.79 -27.07
C THR A 15 11.84 -7.81 -25.98
N GLN A 16 11.78 -6.84 -25.05
CA GLN A 16 12.71 -6.70 -23.92
C GLN A 16 11.96 -6.14 -22.70
N LYS A 17 12.64 -6.05 -21.54
CA LYS A 17 12.07 -5.43 -20.34
C LYS A 17 11.91 -3.92 -20.53
N PHE A 18 10.74 -3.40 -20.18
CA PHE A 18 10.46 -1.97 -20.11
C PHE A 18 10.34 -1.55 -18.65
N TYR A 19 10.82 -0.34 -18.36
CA TYR A 19 10.75 0.28 -17.04
C TYR A 19 9.99 1.59 -17.17
N PHE A 20 9.10 1.84 -16.22
CA PHE A 20 8.26 3.03 -16.18
C PHE A 20 8.40 3.66 -14.80
N GLY A 21 8.62 4.97 -14.75
CA GLY A 21 8.62 5.75 -13.53
C GLY A 21 7.44 6.70 -13.53
N LEU A 22 6.65 6.69 -12.45
CA LEU A 22 5.64 7.70 -12.17
C LEU A 22 6.03 8.39 -10.86
N THR A 23 6.18 9.70 -10.89
CA THR A 23 6.53 10.48 -9.69
C THR A 23 5.56 11.63 -9.48
N TRP A 24 5.52 12.11 -8.24
CA TRP A 24 4.78 13.30 -7.84
C TRP A 24 5.76 14.30 -7.23
N GLY A 25 5.77 15.54 -7.73
CA GLY A 25 6.65 16.61 -7.27
C GLY A 25 8.05 16.60 -7.91
N LEU A 26 8.88 15.60 -7.62
CA LEU A 26 10.26 15.50 -8.11
C LEU A 26 10.40 14.48 -9.24
N GLY A 27 11.26 14.77 -10.23
CA GLY A 27 11.60 13.84 -11.31
C GLY A 27 12.61 12.76 -10.87
N ILE A 28 12.71 11.68 -11.65
CA ILE A 28 13.79 10.70 -11.50
C ILE A 28 15.00 11.20 -12.31
N GLU A 29 16.09 11.53 -11.61
CA GLU A 29 17.32 12.05 -12.25
C GLU A 29 18.39 10.97 -12.50
N ASP A 30 18.31 9.82 -11.82
CA ASP A 30 19.23 8.68 -11.96
C ASP A 30 18.72 7.67 -13.02
N ASP A 31 19.55 6.68 -13.38
CA ASP A 31 19.20 5.63 -14.32
C ASP A 31 17.95 4.86 -13.86
N LEU A 32 16.90 4.89 -14.70
CA LEU A 32 15.59 4.32 -14.34
C LEU A 32 15.66 2.82 -14.05
N VAL A 33 16.53 2.08 -14.76
CA VAL A 33 16.69 0.64 -14.57
C VAL A 33 17.28 0.36 -13.19
N LYS A 34 18.34 1.07 -12.82
CA LYS A 34 18.96 1.00 -11.49
C LYS A 34 17.96 1.39 -10.40
N VAL A 35 17.31 2.56 -10.51
CA VAL A 35 16.33 3.05 -9.52
C VAL A 35 15.20 2.05 -9.31
N THR A 36 14.68 1.45 -10.39
CA THR A 36 13.59 0.47 -10.28
C THR A 36 14.01 -0.77 -9.50
N HIS A 37 15.23 -1.30 -9.74
CA HIS A 37 15.72 -2.45 -8.99
C HIS A 37 15.99 -2.09 -7.52
N ASP A 38 16.62 -0.95 -7.25
CA ASP A 38 16.92 -0.50 -5.90
C ASP A 38 15.64 -0.32 -5.08
N PHE A 39 14.61 0.33 -5.64
CA PHE A 39 13.32 0.54 -4.97
C PHE A 39 12.55 -0.76 -4.76
N LEU A 40 12.59 -1.69 -5.72
CA LEU A 40 11.97 -3.01 -5.55
C LEU A 40 12.61 -3.77 -4.38
N GLU A 41 13.94 -3.81 -4.33
CA GLU A 41 14.65 -4.48 -3.24
C GLU A 41 14.37 -3.84 -1.87
N GLN A 42 14.38 -2.52 -1.80
CA GLN A 42 14.06 -1.78 -0.57
C GLN A 42 12.63 -2.03 -0.11
N THR A 43 11.66 -1.97 -1.04
CA THR A 43 10.25 -2.25 -0.75
C THR A 43 10.06 -3.68 -0.23
N MET A 44 10.66 -4.66 -0.91
CA MET A 44 10.59 -6.06 -0.49
C MET A 44 11.24 -6.26 0.87
N ARG A 45 12.38 -5.62 1.13
CA ARG A 45 13.10 -5.71 2.41
C ARG A 45 12.27 -5.12 3.54
N TYR A 46 11.73 -3.91 3.36
CA TYR A 46 10.86 -3.25 4.34
C TYR A 46 9.71 -4.17 4.75
N TRP A 47 8.91 -4.63 3.78
CA TRP A 47 7.73 -5.45 4.08
C TRP A 47 8.06 -6.82 4.67
N ARG A 48 9.14 -7.46 4.20
CA ARG A 48 9.60 -8.73 4.79
C ARG A 48 10.10 -8.56 6.21
N THR A 49 10.80 -7.46 6.51
CA THR A 49 11.26 -7.15 7.87
C THR A 49 10.07 -6.83 8.77
N TRP A 50 9.10 -6.04 8.29
CA TRP A 50 7.89 -5.73 9.03
C TRP A 50 7.11 -6.99 9.39
N VAL A 51 6.83 -7.87 8.42
CA VAL A 51 6.12 -9.15 8.68
C VAL A 51 6.90 -10.08 9.62
N LYS A 52 8.25 -10.06 9.60
CA LYS A 52 9.05 -10.86 10.54
C LYS A 52 8.89 -10.44 12.00
N ASN A 53 8.47 -9.19 12.23
CA ASN A 53 8.19 -8.67 13.57
C ASN A 53 6.73 -8.95 14.00
N CYS A 54 5.87 -9.45 13.10
CA CYS A 54 4.52 -9.89 13.44
C CYS A 54 4.53 -11.25 14.16
N SER A 55 3.68 -11.37 15.18
CA SER A 55 3.28 -12.65 15.79
C SER A 55 2.25 -13.37 14.91
N VAL A 56 2.71 -13.95 13.79
CA VAL A 56 1.82 -14.61 12.82
C VAL A 56 1.50 -16.06 13.25
N PRO A 57 0.22 -16.45 13.35
CA PRO A 57 -0.16 -17.83 13.69
C PRO A 57 0.21 -18.82 12.58
N LEU A 58 0.30 -20.10 12.95
CA LEU A 58 0.56 -21.20 12.00
C LEU A 58 -0.64 -21.50 11.11
N LEU A 59 -1.85 -21.34 11.64
CA LEU A 59 -3.10 -21.51 10.88
C LEU A 59 -3.39 -20.26 10.05
N HIS A 60 -3.75 -20.45 8.78
CA HIS A 60 -4.08 -19.37 7.84
C HIS A 60 -3.00 -18.28 7.73
N GLN A 61 -1.73 -18.69 7.79
CA GLN A 61 -0.60 -17.77 7.82
C GLN A 61 -0.58 -16.81 6.62
N GLN A 62 -0.88 -17.30 5.42
CA GLN A 62 -0.84 -16.48 4.21
C GLN A 62 -1.93 -15.39 4.23
N GLU A 63 -3.12 -15.76 4.67
CA GLU A 63 -4.28 -14.88 4.77
C GLU A 63 -4.08 -13.82 5.86
N VAL A 64 -3.52 -14.21 7.01
CA VAL A 64 -3.18 -13.28 8.10
C VAL A 64 -2.12 -12.29 7.65
N ILE A 65 -1.03 -12.76 7.00
CA ILE A 65 0.01 -11.86 6.47
C ILE A 65 -0.59 -10.90 5.45
N ARG A 66 -1.39 -11.40 4.50
CA ARG A 66 -2.01 -10.54 3.49
C ARG A 66 -2.91 -9.47 4.12
N SER A 67 -3.69 -9.84 5.13
CA SER A 67 -4.59 -8.92 5.83
C SER A 67 -3.80 -7.89 6.65
N ALA A 68 -2.74 -8.31 7.35
CA ALA A 68 -1.87 -7.42 8.10
C ALA A 68 -1.20 -6.37 7.20
N LEU A 69 -0.66 -6.79 6.05
CA LEU A 69 -0.09 -5.90 5.04
C LEU A 69 -1.14 -4.89 4.52
N ALA A 70 -2.35 -5.37 4.25
CA ALA A 70 -3.44 -4.51 3.81
C ALA A 70 -3.77 -3.45 4.87
N LEU A 71 -3.91 -3.82 6.14
CA LEU A 71 -4.15 -2.86 7.23
C LEU A 71 -3.01 -1.86 7.37
N LYS A 72 -1.75 -2.31 7.32
CA LYS A 72 -0.58 -1.43 7.45
C LYS A 72 -0.52 -0.38 6.33
N LEU A 73 -0.94 -0.72 5.11
CA LEU A 73 -1.05 0.23 3.99
C LEU A 73 -2.07 1.36 4.23
N HIS A 74 -2.97 1.22 5.22
CA HIS A 74 -3.93 2.27 5.59
C HIS A 74 -3.40 3.20 6.68
N CYS A 75 -2.25 2.89 7.28
CA CYS A 75 -1.61 3.72 8.29
C CYS A 75 -0.86 4.87 7.63
N PHE A 76 -1.21 6.10 7.99
CA PHE A 76 -0.44 7.28 7.62
C PHE A 76 0.68 7.50 8.64
N GLU A 77 1.92 7.18 8.26
CA GLU A 77 3.07 7.08 9.17
C GLU A 77 3.34 8.37 9.97
N ASP A 78 3.16 9.54 9.37
CA ASP A 78 3.48 10.84 10.01
C ASP A 78 2.60 11.17 11.22
N THR A 79 1.36 10.66 11.26
CA THR A 79 0.37 11.02 12.31
C THR A 79 -0.24 9.82 13.01
N GLY A 80 0.09 8.60 12.58
CA GLY A 80 -0.57 7.37 13.03
C GLY A 80 -1.98 7.14 12.48
N ALA A 81 -2.63 8.15 11.87
CA ALA A 81 -4.01 8.05 11.41
C ALA A 81 -4.25 6.83 10.50
N ILE A 82 -5.34 6.11 10.75
CA ILE A 82 -5.68 4.88 10.02
C ILE A 82 -6.91 5.15 9.15
N LEU A 83 -6.72 5.04 7.83
CA LEU A 83 -7.81 5.20 6.87
C LEU A 83 -8.75 3.99 6.91
N ALA A 84 -10.06 4.20 6.74
CA ALA A 84 -11.02 3.10 6.72
C ALA A 84 -10.88 2.22 5.45
N ALA A 85 -10.65 2.83 4.28
CA ALA A 85 -10.26 2.14 3.05
C ALA A 85 -9.53 3.07 2.07
N VAL A 86 -8.57 2.54 1.30
CA VAL A 86 -7.91 3.25 0.18
C VAL A 86 -8.73 3.22 -1.12
N THR A 87 -10.05 3.36 -1.03
CA THR A 87 -10.97 3.38 -2.17
C THR A 87 -11.69 4.72 -2.24
N THR A 88 -12.06 5.15 -3.45
CA THR A 88 -12.89 6.34 -3.67
C THR A 88 -14.27 5.92 -4.14
N SER A 89 -15.31 6.48 -3.52
CA SER A 89 -16.69 6.47 -4.05
C SER A 89 -17.32 5.09 -4.32
N LEU A 90 -16.81 4.01 -3.72
CA LEU A 90 -17.50 2.73 -3.74
C LEU A 90 -18.60 2.75 -2.67
N PRO A 91 -19.88 2.55 -3.04
CA PRO A 91 -20.93 2.47 -2.06
C PRO A 91 -20.75 1.19 -1.23
N GLU A 92 -21.18 1.22 0.04
CA GLU A 92 -21.19 0.03 0.93
C GLU A 92 -21.86 -1.18 0.24
N GLN A 93 -22.88 -0.90 -0.58
CA GLN A 93 -23.58 -1.86 -1.41
C GLN A 93 -23.82 -1.26 -2.82
N PRO A 94 -23.64 -2.03 -3.91
CA PRO A 94 -23.98 -1.57 -5.26
C PRO A 94 -25.43 -1.05 -5.33
N GLY A 95 -25.59 0.20 -5.79
CA GLY A 95 -26.91 0.87 -5.86
C GLY A 95 -27.44 1.43 -4.53
N GLY A 96 -26.70 1.31 -3.44
CA GLY A 96 -27.04 1.88 -2.14
C GLY A 96 -26.75 3.38 -2.04
N THR A 97 -27.36 4.04 -1.06
CA THR A 97 -27.19 5.49 -0.79
C THR A 97 -26.02 5.80 0.13
N ARG A 98 -25.38 4.78 0.68
CA ARG A 98 -24.27 4.89 1.64
C ARG A 98 -22.93 4.92 0.90
N ASN A 99 -22.52 6.12 0.50
CA ASN A 99 -21.33 6.38 -0.32
C ASN A 99 -20.29 7.27 0.40
N TRP A 100 -20.09 7.03 1.70
CA TRP A 100 -19.12 7.80 2.48
C TRP A 100 -17.71 7.68 1.89
N ASP A 101 -16.90 8.72 2.10
CA ASP A 101 -15.50 8.67 1.73
C ASP A 101 -14.72 7.85 2.77
N TYR A 102 -14.27 6.66 2.36
CA TYR A 102 -13.53 5.75 3.22
C TYR A 102 -12.05 6.14 3.38
N ARG A 103 -11.57 7.15 2.65
CA ARG A 103 -10.22 7.70 2.80
C ARG A 103 -10.05 8.55 4.06
N CYS A 104 -11.08 8.67 4.90
CA CYS A 104 -11.01 9.35 6.18
C CYS A 104 -10.73 8.36 7.33
N CYS A 105 -10.18 8.87 8.42
CA CYS A 105 -9.99 8.12 9.66
C CYS A 105 -11.31 8.07 10.43
N TRP A 106 -11.93 6.89 10.47
CA TRP A 106 -13.14 6.63 11.26
C TRP A 106 -12.75 5.91 12.55
N LEU A 107 -13.16 6.45 13.70
CA LEU A 107 -12.74 5.95 15.02
C LEU A 107 -13.01 4.45 15.22
N ARG A 108 -14.15 3.96 14.72
CA ARG A 108 -14.53 2.55 14.78
C ARG A 108 -13.55 1.67 13.99
N ASP A 109 -13.24 2.07 12.77
CA ASP A 109 -12.40 1.34 11.84
C ASP A 109 -10.94 1.33 12.33
N ALA A 110 -10.46 2.48 12.82
CA ALA A 110 -9.17 2.60 13.48
C ALA A 110 -9.06 1.69 14.73
N TYR A 111 -10.10 1.66 15.57
CA TYR A 111 -10.14 0.76 16.75
C TYR A 111 -9.96 -0.71 16.37
N PHE A 112 -10.63 -1.19 15.32
CA PHE A 112 -10.47 -2.57 14.87
C PHE A 112 -9.09 -2.85 14.28
N ALA A 113 -8.53 -1.91 13.50
CA ALA A 113 -7.19 -2.04 12.95
C ALA A 113 -6.13 -2.09 14.07
N LEU A 114 -6.21 -1.20 15.07
CA LEU A 114 -5.32 -1.18 16.23
C LEU A 114 -5.42 -2.49 17.04
N THR A 115 -6.64 -2.99 17.24
CA THR A 115 -6.84 -4.28 17.91
C THR A 115 -6.17 -5.43 17.14
N ALA A 116 -6.23 -5.40 15.81
CA ALA A 116 -5.55 -6.38 14.97
C ALA A 116 -4.02 -6.27 15.09
N PHE A 117 -3.45 -5.05 15.08
CA PHE A 117 -2.02 -4.83 15.26
C PHE A 117 -1.53 -5.25 16.64
N HIS A 118 -2.29 -4.96 17.70
CA HIS A 118 -2.01 -5.45 19.05
C HIS A 118 -1.88 -6.98 19.07
N ASN A 119 -2.81 -7.69 18.44
CA ASN A 119 -2.78 -9.15 18.36
C ASN A 119 -1.61 -9.69 17.52
N LEU A 120 -1.06 -8.88 16.62
CA LEU A 120 0.13 -9.19 15.83
C LEU A 120 1.44 -8.78 16.53
N GLY A 121 1.39 -8.24 17.75
CA GLY A 121 2.58 -7.81 18.50
C GLY A 121 3.20 -6.49 18.04
N HIS A 122 2.44 -5.69 17.29
CA HIS A 122 2.86 -4.40 16.75
C HIS A 122 2.41 -3.26 17.67
N PHE A 123 3.25 -2.94 18.66
CA PHE A 123 2.99 -1.88 19.64
C PHE A 123 3.33 -0.48 19.11
N GLU A 124 4.31 -0.35 18.22
CA GLU A 124 4.75 0.94 17.67
C GLU A 124 3.61 1.63 16.88
N GLU A 125 2.86 0.87 16.08
CA GLU A 125 1.66 1.38 15.38
C GLU A 125 0.56 1.87 16.33
N MET A 126 0.52 1.37 17.57
CA MET A 126 -0.45 1.82 18.58
C MET A 126 0.00 3.08 19.29
N GLU A 127 1.30 3.23 19.55
CA GLU A 127 1.86 4.42 20.23
C GLU A 127 1.87 5.65 19.32
N ALA A 128 1.91 5.45 18.00
CA ALA A 128 1.91 6.53 17.03
C ALA A 128 0.52 7.11 16.72
N PHE A 129 -0.58 6.43 17.09
CA PHE A 129 -1.97 6.88 16.88
C PHE A 129 -2.46 7.78 18.01
#